data_AF-A0A522T3Y4-F1
#
_entry.id   AF-A0A522T3Y4-F1
#
_cell.length_a   1.000
_cell.length_b   1.000
_cell.length_c   1.000
_cell.angle_alpha   90.00
_cell.angle_beta   90.00
_cell.angle_gamma   90.00
#
_symmetry.space_group_name_H-M   'P 1'
#
loop_
_entity.id
_entity.type
_entity.pdbx_description
1 polymer ?
#
loop_
_entity_poly.entity_id
_entity_poly.type
_entity_poly.pdbx_seq_one_letter_code
_entity_poly.pdbx_strand_id
1 'polypeptide(L)'
;MNCYLHPDREATAYCRTCGRPLCADDQREIYGVIYCQDCLARQAGMTPPAPAPTAGAAATAAVAPAYAPPAGHVPSPGLALALGFIPGVGAVYNGQYLKAFVQVVIFAFLIAMENSGNGAVDTFFGLAIAAFYFYMVIDSYRTAKQLEAGQPVQDVFNLGSVSTVNAPVAAIILIVIGVIFLLRSLGFFYYDSSRYFWPAILIAIGVYVLVRQQKKAKP
;
A
#
# COMPACT_ATOMS: atom_id res chain seq x y z
N MET A 1 -42.43 4.67 -4.06
CA MET A 1 -41.23 5.33 -4.63
C MET A 1 -40.95 4.66 -5.96
N ASN A 2 -40.59 5.41 -7.00
CA ASN A 2 -40.49 4.85 -8.35
C ASN A 2 -39.09 4.29 -8.61
N CYS A 3 -38.98 3.40 -9.59
CA CYS A 3 -37.71 2.77 -9.96
C CYS A 3 -36.71 3.83 -10.46
N TYR A 4 -35.44 3.66 -10.11
CA TYR A 4 -34.35 4.54 -10.55
C TYR A 4 -34.21 4.62 -12.08
N LEU A 5 -34.43 3.51 -12.80
CA LEU A 5 -34.36 3.48 -14.27
C LEU A 5 -35.70 3.81 -14.94
N HIS A 6 -36.80 3.50 -14.27
CA HIS A 6 -38.15 3.60 -14.82
C HIS A 6 -39.03 4.46 -13.92
N PRO A 7 -39.18 5.76 -14.22
CA PRO A 7 -40.00 6.65 -13.42
C PRO A 7 -41.49 6.27 -13.42
N ASP A 8 -41.94 5.48 -14.40
CA ASP A 8 -43.32 5.04 -14.55
C ASP A 8 -43.66 3.76 -13.76
N ARG A 9 -42.69 3.16 -13.07
CA ARG A 9 -42.86 1.88 -12.35
C ARG A 9 -42.59 2.03 -10.86
N GLU A 10 -43.44 1.42 -10.04
CA GLU A 10 -43.24 1.38 -8.59
C GLU A 10 -42.09 0.43 -8.22
N ALA A 11 -41.29 0.83 -7.24
CA ALA A 11 -40.18 0.04 -6.74
C ALA A 11 -40.68 -1.04 -5.77
N THR A 12 -40.27 -2.28 -6.02
CA THR A 12 -40.61 -3.47 -5.22
C THR A 12 -39.49 -3.87 -4.28
N ALA A 13 -38.25 -3.43 -4.55
CA ALA A 13 -37.08 -3.78 -3.76
C ALA A 13 -36.02 -2.67 -3.78
N TYR A 14 -35.00 -2.83 -2.93
CA TYR A 14 -33.85 -1.92 -2.84
C TYR A 14 -32.54 -2.69 -3.03
N CYS A 15 -31.61 -2.10 -3.78
CA CYS A 15 -30.27 -2.68 -3.92
C CYS A 15 -29.53 -2.67 -2.57
N ARG A 16 -28.99 -3.80 -2.14
CA ARG A 16 -28.25 -3.90 -0.87
C ARG A 16 -26.97 -3.06 -0.82
N THR A 17 -26.32 -2.83 -1.97
CA THR A 17 -25.04 -2.11 -2.04
C THR A 17 -25.21 -0.60 -2.11
N CYS A 18 -26.17 -0.11 -2.92
CA CYS A 18 -26.32 1.33 -3.18
C CYS A 18 -27.63 1.94 -2.67
N GLY A 19 -28.56 1.12 -2.16
CA GLY A 19 -29.84 1.58 -1.61
C GLY A 19 -30.84 2.12 -2.64
N ARG A 20 -30.57 1.97 -3.95
CA ARG A 20 -31.46 2.49 -5.00
C ARG A 20 -32.75 1.66 -5.09
N PRO A 21 -33.91 2.32 -5.29
CA PRO A 21 -35.19 1.64 -5.54
C PRO A 21 -35.21 0.98 -6.93
N LEU A 22 -35.62 -0.29 -6.99
CA LEU A 22 -35.68 -1.12 -8.19
C LEU A 22 -37.08 -1.68 -8.38
N CYS A 23 -37.51 -1.80 -9.64
CA CYS A 23 -38.72 -2.56 -9.99
C CYS A 23 -38.42 -4.06 -10.14
N ALA A 24 -39.48 -4.87 -10.26
CA ALA A 24 -39.37 -6.33 -10.39
C ALA A 24 -38.54 -6.79 -11.60
N ASP A 25 -38.45 -5.98 -12.66
CA ASP A 25 -37.71 -6.30 -13.87
C ASP A 25 -36.20 -5.97 -13.76
N ASP A 26 -35.85 -4.96 -12.97
CA ASP A 26 -34.47 -4.45 -12.85
C ASP A 26 -33.70 -5.05 -11.66
N GLN A 27 -34.40 -5.75 -10.75
CA GLN A 27 -33.77 -6.41 -9.62
C GLN A 27 -33.04 -7.69 -10.05
N ARG A 28 -31.79 -7.85 -9.59
CA ARG A 28 -31.01 -9.09 -9.75
C ARG A 28 -30.87 -9.76 -8.40
N GLU A 29 -31.48 -10.91 -8.23
CA GLU A 29 -31.42 -11.67 -6.99
C GLU A 29 -30.34 -12.75 -7.08
N ILE A 30 -29.48 -12.80 -6.05
CA ILE A 30 -28.46 -13.84 -5.89
C ILE A 30 -28.54 -14.32 -4.45
N TYR A 31 -28.91 -15.60 -4.25
CA TYR A 31 -29.07 -16.22 -2.93
C TYR A 31 -29.95 -15.40 -1.95
N GLY A 32 -31.08 -14.86 -2.40
CA GLY A 32 -31.98 -14.07 -1.55
C GLY A 32 -31.58 -12.61 -1.37
N VAL A 33 -30.55 -12.13 -2.07
CA VAL A 33 -30.05 -10.76 -1.94
C VAL A 33 -30.21 -10.01 -3.26
N ILE A 34 -30.83 -8.83 -3.20
CA ILE A 34 -31.16 -8.01 -4.37
C ILE A 34 -30.07 -6.97 -4.65
N TYR A 35 -29.61 -6.94 -5.89
CA TYR A 35 -28.63 -5.99 -6.43
C TYR A 35 -29.17 -5.29 -7.68
N CYS A 36 -28.71 -4.06 -7.95
CA CYS A 36 -28.90 -3.42 -9.25
C CYS A 36 -27.85 -3.92 -10.26
N GLN A 37 -28.15 -3.82 -11.55
CA GLN A 37 -27.24 -4.24 -12.63
C GLN A 37 -25.86 -3.57 -12.53
N ASP A 38 -25.78 -2.28 -12.18
CA ASP A 38 -24.51 -1.56 -12.05
C ASP A 38 -23.65 -2.11 -10.90
N CYS A 39 -24.25 -2.34 -9.73
CA CYS A 39 -23.54 -2.87 -8.57
C CYS A 39 -23.10 -4.31 -8.82
N LEU A 40 -23.95 -5.09 -9.48
CA LEU A 40 -23.62 -6.47 -9.82
C LEU A 40 -22.50 -6.54 -10.86
N ALA A 41 -22.52 -5.70 -11.90
CA ALA A 41 -21.46 -5.62 -12.89
C ALA A 41 -20.11 -5.22 -12.27
N ARG A 42 -20.12 -4.23 -11.37
CA ARG A 42 -18.92 -3.86 -10.60
C ARG A 42 -18.39 -5.00 -9.74
N GLN A 43 -19.27 -5.77 -9.10
CA GLN A 43 -18.88 -6.91 -8.28
C GLN A 43 -18.37 -8.10 -9.11
N ALA A 44 -18.89 -8.27 -10.33
CA ALA A 44 -18.42 -9.26 -11.30
C ALA A 44 -17.13 -8.85 -12.03
N GLY A 45 -16.56 -7.67 -11.73
CA GLY A 45 -15.38 -7.15 -12.41
C GLY A 45 -15.63 -6.77 -13.89
N MET A 46 -16.90 -6.63 -14.30
CA MET A 46 -17.28 -6.22 -15.64
C MET A 46 -17.26 -4.68 -15.69
N THR A 47 -16.28 -4.12 -16.39
CA THR A 47 -16.27 -2.69 -16.71
C THR A 47 -17.34 -2.40 -17.78
N PRO A 48 -17.98 -1.21 -17.75
CA PRO A 48 -18.91 -0.81 -18.80
C PRO A 48 -18.21 -0.91 -20.17
N PRO A 49 -18.90 -1.33 -21.24
CA PRO A 49 -18.33 -1.25 -22.58
C PRO A 49 -17.93 0.20 -22.82
N ALA A 50 -16.65 0.41 -23.11
CA ALA A 50 -16.15 1.72 -23.49
C ALA A 50 -16.99 2.24 -24.68
N PRO A 51 -17.30 3.55 -24.73
CA PRO A 51 -17.88 4.13 -25.95
C PRO A 51 -16.97 3.77 -27.13
N ALA A 52 -17.59 3.36 -28.25
CA ALA A 52 -16.92 2.75 -29.39
C ALA A 52 -15.65 3.53 -29.80
N PRO A 53 -14.49 2.87 -29.94
CA PRO A 53 -13.24 3.53 -30.29
C PRO A 53 -13.31 4.04 -31.72
N THR A 54 -13.02 5.33 -31.91
CA THR A 54 -12.58 5.85 -33.22
C THR A 54 -11.29 5.14 -33.59
N ALA A 55 -11.26 4.59 -34.81
CA ALA A 55 -10.19 3.74 -35.30
C ALA A 55 -8.84 4.47 -35.28
N GLY A 56 -7.89 4.00 -34.46
CA GLY A 56 -6.52 4.49 -34.48
C GLY A 56 -5.78 4.46 -33.14
N ALA A 57 -5.75 3.31 -32.44
CA ALA A 57 -4.75 3.10 -31.40
C ALA A 57 -4.44 1.61 -31.28
N ALA A 58 -3.18 1.27 -31.53
CA ALA A 58 -2.65 -0.09 -31.47
C ALA A 58 -2.83 -0.69 -30.05
N ALA A 59 -3.31 -1.91 -30.02
CA ALA A 59 -3.47 -2.70 -28.80
C ALA A 59 -2.11 -2.92 -28.12
N THR A 60 -1.94 -2.37 -26.93
CA THR A 60 -0.95 -2.83 -25.96
C THR A 60 -1.67 -3.75 -24.98
N ALA A 61 -1.06 -4.89 -24.68
CA ALA A 61 -1.60 -5.90 -23.78
C ALA A 61 -1.97 -5.27 -22.43
N ALA A 62 -3.23 -5.44 -22.03
CA ALA A 62 -3.75 -4.95 -20.77
C ALA A 62 -3.06 -5.67 -19.60
N VAL A 63 -2.17 -4.94 -18.93
CA VAL A 63 -1.74 -5.28 -17.57
C VAL A 63 -2.98 -5.16 -16.68
N ALA A 64 -3.19 -6.17 -15.82
CA ALA A 64 -4.26 -6.27 -14.84
C ALA A 64 -4.50 -4.93 -14.10
N PRO A 65 -5.75 -4.64 -13.67
CA PRO A 65 -6.12 -3.29 -13.27
C PRO A 65 -5.27 -2.88 -12.06
N ALA A 66 -4.43 -1.88 -12.31
CA ALA A 66 -3.88 -1.04 -11.26
C ALA A 66 -5.05 -0.56 -10.39
N TYR A 67 -4.83 -0.50 -9.07
CA TYR A 67 -5.78 0.09 -8.14
C TYR A 67 -6.15 1.48 -8.63
N ALA A 68 -7.33 1.59 -9.25
CA ALA A 68 -7.93 2.86 -9.61
C ALA A 68 -8.60 3.38 -8.32
N PRO A 69 -8.29 4.61 -7.88
CA PRO A 69 -8.95 5.16 -6.71
C PRO A 69 -10.47 5.15 -6.91
N PRO A 70 -11.27 4.90 -5.86
CA PRO A 70 -12.71 4.92 -5.96
C PRO A 70 -13.17 6.24 -6.58
N ALA A 71 -13.97 6.14 -7.65
CA ALA A 71 -14.49 7.29 -8.37
C ALA A 71 -15.24 8.22 -7.40
N GLY A 72 -14.61 9.35 -7.04
CA GLY A 72 -15.18 10.36 -6.16
C GLY A 72 -14.18 11.14 -5.31
N HIS A 73 -12.99 10.61 -5.01
CA HIS A 73 -12.02 11.32 -4.17
C HIS A 73 -10.60 11.21 -4.73
N VAL A 74 -10.17 12.26 -5.43
CA VAL A 74 -8.75 12.43 -5.81
C VAL A 74 -8.06 13.07 -4.60
N PRO A 75 -7.16 12.36 -3.89
CA PRO A 75 -6.53 12.89 -2.69
C PRO A 75 -5.71 14.14 -3.04
N SER A 76 -5.96 15.25 -2.36
CA SER A 76 -5.22 16.48 -2.62
C SER A 76 -3.83 16.43 -1.96
N PRO A 77 -2.73 16.83 -2.64
CA PRO A 77 -1.37 16.61 -2.16
C PRO A 77 -1.06 17.42 -0.92
N GLY A 78 -1.69 18.59 -0.77
CA GLY A 78 -1.54 19.45 0.41
C GLY A 78 -2.10 18.80 1.68
N LEU A 79 -3.28 18.18 1.59
CA LEU A 79 -3.86 17.43 2.72
C LEU A 79 -3.08 16.15 2.98
N ALA A 80 -2.63 15.44 1.95
CA ALA A 80 -1.79 14.25 2.12
C ALA A 80 -0.45 14.56 2.81
N LEU A 81 0.15 15.72 2.54
CA LEU A 81 1.36 16.19 3.22
C LEU A 81 1.07 16.52 4.69
N ALA A 82 0.02 17.29 4.96
CA ALA A 82 -0.38 17.64 6.33
C ALA A 82 -0.70 16.39 7.17
N LEU A 83 -1.41 15.42 6.57
CA LEU A 83 -1.74 14.13 7.19
C LEU A 83 -0.52 13.20 7.30
N GLY A 84 0.51 13.41 6.49
CA GLY A 84 1.77 12.65 6.54
C GLY A 84 2.62 12.91 7.78
N PHE A 85 2.36 14.01 8.52
CA PHE A 85 3.02 14.26 9.81
C PHE A 85 2.60 13.27 10.89
N ILE A 86 1.43 12.62 10.73
CA ILE A 86 1.01 11.55 11.62
C ILE A 86 1.47 10.23 10.98
N PRO A 87 2.35 9.45 11.63
CA PRO A 87 2.90 8.23 11.05
C PRO A 87 1.79 7.30 10.53
N GLY A 88 1.85 6.99 9.23
CA GLY A 88 0.90 6.11 8.55
C GLY A 88 -0.40 6.77 8.06
N VAL A 89 -0.84 7.90 8.61
CA VAL A 89 -2.16 8.50 8.27
C VAL A 89 -2.18 9.10 6.85
N GLY A 90 -1.08 9.69 6.39
CA GLY A 90 -0.95 10.16 5.00
C GLY A 90 -1.10 9.03 3.97
N ALA A 91 -0.60 7.83 4.27
CA ALA A 91 -0.78 6.64 3.43
C ALA A 91 -2.22 6.11 3.47
N VAL A 92 -2.90 6.17 4.63
CA VAL A 92 -4.33 5.84 4.75
C VAL A 92 -5.19 6.79 3.91
N TYR A 93 -4.89 8.09 3.92
CA TYR A 93 -5.60 9.09 3.11
C TYR A 93 -5.49 8.81 1.60
N ASN A 94 -4.33 8.30 1.16
CA ASN A 94 -4.08 7.92 -0.22
C ASN A 94 -4.70 6.54 -0.59
N GLY A 95 -5.36 5.85 0.34
CA GLY A 95 -5.95 4.53 0.13
C GLY A 95 -4.97 3.35 0.24
N GLN A 96 -3.74 3.58 0.71
CA GLN A 96 -2.68 2.57 0.82
C GLN A 96 -2.58 1.98 2.24
N TYR A 97 -3.60 1.22 2.68
CA TYR A 97 -3.69 0.71 4.06
C TYR A 97 -2.52 -0.19 4.49
N LEU A 98 -2.04 -1.07 3.60
CA LEU A 98 -0.91 -1.95 3.92
C LEU A 98 0.39 -1.16 4.11
N LYS A 99 0.60 -0.14 3.27
CA LYS A 99 1.75 0.76 3.41
C LYS A 99 1.72 1.51 4.73
N ALA A 100 0.54 2.01 5.12
CA ALA A 100 0.34 2.63 6.42
C ALA A 100 0.69 1.68 7.58
N PHE A 101 0.22 0.44 7.52
CA PHE A 101 0.55 -0.59 8.52
C PHE A 101 2.06 -0.85 8.62
N VAL A 102 2.73 -1.05 7.48
CA VAL A 102 4.18 -1.29 7.43
C VAL A 102 4.95 -0.10 7.99
N GLN A 103 4.55 1.13 7.63
CA GLN A 103 5.15 2.36 8.16
C GLN A 103 5.05 2.44 9.68
N VAL A 104 3.88 2.16 10.26
CA VAL A 104 3.67 2.15 11.71
C VAL A 104 4.51 1.09 12.40
N VAL A 105 4.59 -0.13 11.83
CA VAL A 105 5.41 -1.23 12.37
C VAL A 105 6.90 -0.89 12.35
N ILE A 106 7.41 -0.35 11.23
CA ILE A 106 8.82 0.05 11.12
C ILE A 106 9.13 1.19 12.10
N PHE A 107 8.25 2.18 12.21
CA PHE A 107 8.43 3.31 13.13
C PHE A 107 8.45 2.85 14.59
N ALA A 108 7.51 1.99 14.99
CA ALA A 108 7.48 1.38 16.32
C ALA A 108 8.73 0.53 16.59
N PHE A 109 9.20 -0.22 15.60
CA PHE A 109 10.43 -1.00 15.70
C PHE A 109 11.66 -0.11 15.91
N LEU A 110 11.80 0.98 15.14
CA LEU A 110 12.92 1.92 15.29
C LEU A 110 12.95 2.55 16.68
N ILE A 111 11.79 2.94 17.22
CA ILE A 111 11.67 3.47 18.60
C ILE A 111 12.03 2.41 19.64
N ALA A 112 11.57 1.16 19.46
CA ALA A 112 11.90 0.07 20.37
C ALA A 112 13.39 -0.32 20.34
N MET A 113 14.07 -0.03 19.22
CA MET A 113 15.50 -0.24 19.04
C MET A 113 16.31 0.91 19.65
N GLU A 114 15.88 2.16 19.46
CA GLU A 114 16.47 3.36 20.06
C GLU A 114 16.48 3.28 21.59
N ASN A 115 15.32 3.00 22.21
CA ASN A 115 15.15 2.86 23.67
C ASN A 115 16.00 1.73 24.32
N SER A 116 16.74 0.99 23.51
CA SER A 116 17.54 -0.16 23.93
C SER A 116 19.01 -0.10 23.53
N GLY A 117 19.39 0.90 22.74
CA GLY A 117 20.77 1.13 22.34
C GLY A 117 21.56 1.77 23.47
N ASN A 118 22.86 1.48 23.52
CA ASN A 118 23.81 2.19 24.38
C ASN A 118 24.84 2.91 23.49
N GLY A 119 25.02 4.22 23.68
CA GLY A 119 26.04 5.00 22.97
C GLY A 119 25.71 5.26 21.49
N ALA A 120 26.63 4.95 20.56
CA ALA A 120 26.49 5.32 19.15
C ALA A 120 25.27 4.70 18.44
N VAL A 121 24.74 3.59 18.96
CA VAL A 121 23.57 2.90 18.41
C VAL A 121 22.30 3.73 18.62
N ASP A 122 22.19 4.39 19.78
CA ASP A 122 21.10 5.30 20.11
C ASP A 122 21.07 6.50 19.15
N THR A 123 22.22 7.15 18.95
CA THR A 123 22.34 8.27 18.00
C THR A 123 22.00 7.87 16.56
N PHE A 124 22.39 6.67 16.13
CA PHE A 124 22.06 6.16 14.79
C PHE A 124 20.56 5.94 14.64
N PHE A 125 19.91 5.26 15.60
CA PHE A 125 18.47 5.02 15.52
C PHE A 125 17.66 6.31 15.66
N GLY A 126 18.08 7.26 16.50
CA GLY A 126 17.47 8.60 16.55
C GLY A 126 17.56 9.36 15.22
N LEU A 127 18.72 9.33 14.56
CA LEU A 127 18.88 9.92 13.22
C LEU A 127 18.03 9.18 12.17
N ALA A 128 17.97 7.85 12.24
CA ALA A 128 17.15 7.02 11.36
C ALA A 128 15.66 7.29 11.54
N ILE A 129 15.18 7.47 12.78
CA ILE A 129 13.80 7.87 13.10
C ILE A 129 13.51 9.23 12.47
N ALA A 130 14.39 10.22 12.64
CA ALA A 130 14.21 11.54 12.04
C ALA A 130 14.14 11.47 10.50
N ALA A 131 15.09 10.78 9.87
CA ALA A 131 15.10 10.59 8.41
C ALA A 131 13.85 9.86 7.91
N PHE A 132 13.41 8.82 8.62
CA PHE A 132 12.23 8.04 8.27
C PHE A 132 10.92 8.84 8.46
N TYR A 133 10.84 9.68 9.48
CA TYR A 133 9.72 10.59 9.71
C TYR A 133 9.54 11.57 8.55
N PHE A 134 10.61 12.28 8.14
CA PHE A 134 10.54 13.18 6.97
C PHE A 134 10.26 12.43 5.67
N TYR A 135 10.80 11.22 5.53
CA TYR A 135 10.49 10.35 4.40
C TYR A 135 8.99 10.05 4.31
N MET A 136 8.30 9.71 5.41
CA MET A 136 6.85 9.44 5.40
C MET A 136 6.02 10.63 4.91
N VAL A 137 6.39 11.85 5.31
CA VAL A 137 5.71 13.09 4.87
C VAL A 137 5.87 13.28 3.36
N ILE A 138 7.10 13.17 2.86
CA ILE A 138 7.41 13.34 1.43
C ILE A 138 6.77 12.23 0.60
N ASP A 139 6.78 11.00 1.11
CA ASP A 139 6.19 9.83 0.49
C ASP A 139 4.66 9.98 0.36
N SER A 140 3.98 10.50 1.39
CA SER A 140 2.54 10.79 1.34
C SER A 140 2.20 11.85 0.27
N TYR A 141 3.02 12.91 0.16
CA TYR A 141 2.86 13.94 -0.87
C TYR A 141 3.11 13.41 -2.30
N ARG A 142 4.20 12.66 -2.50
CA ARG A 142 4.54 12.08 -3.82
C ARG A 142 3.48 11.10 -4.29
N THR A 143 2.97 10.28 -3.37
CA THR A 143 1.89 9.32 -3.63
C THR A 143 0.61 10.03 -4.06
N ALA A 144 0.19 11.06 -3.33
CA ALA A 144 -0.99 11.85 -3.70
C ALA A 144 -0.85 12.52 -5.07
N LYS A 145 0.34 13.09 -5.36
CA LYS A 145 0.63 13.70 -6.66
C LYS A 145 0.61 12.69 -7.80
N GLN A 146 1.02 11.44 -7.56
CA GLN A 146 0.94 10.37 -8.55
C GLN A 146 -0.51 9.91 -8.80
N LEU A 147 -1.33 9.85 -7.74
CA LEU A 147 -2.76 9.58 -7.84
C LEU A 147 -3.49 10.68 -8.62
N GLU A 148 -3.18 11.95 -8.36
CA GLU A 148 -3.72 13.08 -9.14
C GLU A 148 -3.28 13.05 -10.61
N ALA A 149 -2.04 12.65 -10.87
CA ALA A 149 -1.51 12.52 -12.23
C ALA A 149 -2.09 11.32 -13.00
N GLY A 150 -3.01 10.56 -12.41
CA GLY A 150 -3.59 9.35 -13.01
C GLY A 150 -2.56 8.26 -13.26
N GLN A 151 -1.38 8.34 -12.63
CA GLN A 151 -0.39 7.29 -12.74
C GLN A 151 -0.81 6.11 -11.86
N PRO A 152 -0.71 4.86 -12.34
CA PRO A 152 -0.98 3.70 -11.50
C PRO A 152 0.03 3.72 -10.36
N VAL A 153 -0.43 4.06 -9.16
CA VAL A 153 0.44 4.02 -8.00
C VAL A 153 0.68 2.57 -7.66
N GLN A 154 1.87 2.12 -8.04
CA GLN A 154 2.41 0.82 -7.70
C GLN A 154 2.63 0.77 -6.19
N ASP A 155 1.69 0.16 -5.48
CA ASP A 155 1.95 -0.30 -4.13
C ASP A 155 3.09 -1.33 -4.22
N VAL A 156 4.25 -0.99 -3.65
CA VAL A 156 5.43 -1.88 -3.57
C VAL A 156 5.05 -3.25 -2.99
N PHE A 157 3.93 -3.30 -2.27
CA PHE A 157 3.24 -4.49 -1.79
C PHE A 157 1.89 -4.69 -2.50
N ASN A 158 1.94 -5.04 -3.78
CA ASN A 158 0.74 -5.34 -4.58
C ASN A 158 -0.07 -6.49 -3.93
N LEU A 159 -1.18 -6.17 -3.27
CA LEU A 159 -2.08 -7.11 -2.57
C LEU A 159 -2.86 -8.04 -3.51
N GLY A 160 -2.85 -7.81 -4.83
CA GLY A 160 -3.30 -8.79 -5.83
C GLY A 160 -2.22 -9.82 -6.18
N SER A 161 -0.99 -9.57 -5.74
CA SER A 161 0.20 -10.38 -5.97
C SER A 161 0.97 -10.63 -4.65
N VAL A 162 0.24 -10.84 -3.55
CA VAL A 162 0.82 -11.51 -2.38
C VAL A 162 1.19 -12.97 -2.72
N SER A 163 0.79 -13.45 -3.89
CA SER A 163 1.30 -14.67 -4.52
C SER A 163 2.74 -14.53 -5.05
N THR A 164 3.32 -13.32 -5.19
CA THR A 164 4.67 -13.11 -5.76
C THR A 164 5.67 -12.41 -4.85
N VAL A 165 5.28 -11.82 -3.71
CA VAL A 165 6.21 -11.86 -2.58
C VAL A 165 6.20 -13.32 -2.18
N ASN A 166 7.22 -14.07 -2.60
CA ASN A 166 7.34 -15.48 -2.22
C ASN A 166 7.04 -15.53 -0.71
N ALA A 167 5.95 -16.20 -0.31
CA ALA A 167 5.59 -16.42 1.09
C ALA A 167 6.79 -16.71 2.01
N PRO A 168 7.87 -17.41 1.57
CA PRO A 168 9.09 -17.51 2.36
C PRO A 168 9.76 -16.18 2.72
N VAL A 169 9.75 -15.14 1.89
CA VAL A 169 10.46 -13.87 2.19
C VAL A 169 9.81 -13.14 3.36
N ALA A 170 8.48 -13.03 3.39
CA ALA A 170 7.78 -12.42 4.52
C ALA A 170 8.00 -13.24 5.81
N ALA A 171 7.92 -14.57 5.71
CA ALA A 171 8.20 -15.47 6.83
C ALA A 171 9.66 -15.37 7.30
N ILE A 172 10.64 -15.28 6.38
CA ILE A 172 12.06 -15.12 6.69
C ILE A 172 12.28 -13.78 7.40
N ILE A 173 11.68 -12.69 6.96
CA ILE A 173 11.79 -11.39 7.63
C ILE A 173 11.25 -11.49 9.06
N LEU A 174 10.09 -12.13 9.25
CA LEU A 174 9.48 -12.31 10.57
C LEU A 174 10.33 -13.20 11.49
N ILE A 175 10.89 -14.28 10.94
CA ILE A 175 11.82 -15.17 11.64
C ILE A 175 13.09 -14.42 12.02
N VAL A 176 13.69 -13.66 11.11
CA VAL A 176 14.90 -12.88 11.38
C VAL A 176 14.63 -11.84 12.47
N ILE A 177 13.52 -11.10 12.38
CA ILE A 177 13.12 -10.14 13.42
C ILE A 177 12.92 -10.85 14.77
N GLY A 178 12.21 -11.99 14.78
CA GLY A 178 11.98 -12.79 16.00
C GLY A 178 13.27 -13.34 16.61
N VAL A 179 14.19 -13.84 15.79
CA VAL A 179 15.50 -14.33 16.21
C VAL A 179 16.35 -13.20 16.79
N ILE A 180 16.34 -12.01 16.18
CA ILE A 180 17.02 -10.82 16.72
C ILE A 180 16.44 -10.45 18.09
N PHE A 181 15.11 -10.47 18.24
CA PHE A 181 14.44 -10.15 19.50
C PHE A 181 14.76 -11.18 20.60
N LEU A 182 14.81 -12.46 20.23
CA LEU A 182 15.11 -13.57 21.14
C LEU A 182 16.58 -13.57 21.58
N LEU A 183 17.51 -13.37 20.65
CA LEU A 183 18.95 -13.22 20.96
C LEU A 183 19.23 -11.99 21.85
N ARG A 184 18.45 -10.91 21.67
CA ARG A 184 18.49 -9.75 22.56
C ARG A 184 17.98 -10.09 23.96
N SER A 185 16.86 -10.82 24.08
CA SER A 185 16.31 -11.23 25.38
C SER A 185 17.24 -12.18 26.14
N LEU A 186 18.05 -12.98 25.43
CA LEU A 186 19.03 -13.90 26.02
C LEU A 186 20.30 -13.19 26.53
N GLY A 187 20.41 -11.85 26.42
CA GLY A 187 21.56 -11.09 26.89
C GLY A 187 22.84 -11.28 26.08
N PHE A 188 22.76 -11.99 24.94
CA PHE A 188 23.93 -12.31 24.09
C PHE A 188 24.59 -11.06 23.49
N PHE A 189 23.81 -9.97 23.31
CA PHE A 189 24.27 -8.70 22.74
C PHE A 189 24.79 -7.68 23.78
N TYR A 190 24.93 -8.06 25.06
CA TYR A 190 25.39 -7.15 26.12
C TYR A 190 26.92 -6.97 26.17
N TYR A 191 27.70 -7.84 25.51
CA TYR A 191 29.15 -7.63 25.39
C TYR A 191 29.45 -6.61 24.28
N ASP A 192 30.37 -5.67 24.56
CA ASP A 192 30.79 -4.48 23.77
C ASP A 192 31.00 -4.66 22.25
N SER A 193 31.01 -5.90 21.74
CA SER A 193 31.11 -6.25 20.32
C SER A 193 29.96 -5.70 19.47
N SER A 194 28.78 -5.46 20.07
CA SER A 194 27.63 -4.84 19.38
C SER A 194 27.98 -3.45 18.80
N ARG A 195 28.93 -2.70 19.41
CA ARG A 195 29.33 -1.38 18.91
C ARG A 195 30.09 -1.41 17.58
N TYR A 196 30.82 -2.49 17.29
CA TYR A 196 31.62 -2.63 16.07
C TYR A 196 30.91 -3.42 14.97
N PHE A 197 30.00 -4.31 15.35
CA PHE A 197 29.26 -5.17 14.41
C PHE A 197 28.38 -4.38 13.43
N TRP A 198 27.65 -3.37 13.93
CA TRP A 198 26.78 -2.54 13.11
C TRP A 198 27.52 -1.69 12.06
N PRO A 199 28.59 -0.92 12.42
CA PRO A 199 29.43 -0.24 11.43
C PRO A 199 30.04 -1.19 10.40
N ALA A 200 30.52 -2.37 10.84
CA ALA A 200 31.11 -3.35 9.93
C ALA A 200 30.11 -3.87 8.89
N ILE A 201 28.86 -4.13 9.29
CA ILE A 201 27.78 -4.52 8.37
C ILE A 201 27.46 -3.41 7.37
N LEU A 202 27.35 -2.15 7.82
CA LEU A 202 27.08 -1.02 6.93
C LEU A 202 28.20 -0.81 5.90
N ILE A 203 29.46 -0.94 6.33
CA ILE A 203 30.62 -0.88 5.44
C ILE A 203 30.58 -2.05 4.44
N ALA A 204 30.31 -3.27 4.91
CA ALA A 204 30.22 -4.45 4.04
C ALA A 204 29.10 -4.32 2.99
N ILE A 205 27.92 -3.82 3.38
CA ILE A 205 26.80 -3.55 2.47
C ILE A 205 27.19 -2.46 1.46
N GLY A 206 27.81 -1.37 1.92
CA GLY A 206 28.28 -0.29 1.05
C GLY A 206 29.26 -0.79 -0.01
N VAL A 207 30.26 -1.59 0.40
CA VAL A 207 31.23 -2.22 -0.51
C VAL A 207 30.54 -3.17 -1.48
N TYR A 208 29.61 -3.99 -0.99
CA TYR A 208 28.86 -4.94 -1.82
C TYR A 208 28.05 -4.24 -2.93
N VAL A 209 27.34 -3.15 -2.60
CA VAL A 209 26.59 -2.38 -3.61
C VAL A 209 27.53 -1.78 -4.64
N LEU A 210 28.67 -1.25 -4.21
CA LEU A 210 29.66 -0.62 -5.09
C LEU A 210 30.27 -1.63 -6.08
N VAL A 211 30.66 -2.81 -5.59
CA VAL A 211 31.16 -3.91 -6.43
C VAL A 211 30.06 -4.40 -7.40
N ARG A 212 28.81 -4.46 -6.96
CA ARG A 212 27.68 -4.85 -7.81
C ARG A 212 27.42 -3.83 -8.92
N GLN A 213 27.60 -2.54 -8.65
CA GLN A 213 27.47 -1.50 -9.67
C GLN A 213 28.61 -1.56 -10.70
N GLN A 214 29.85 -1.81 -10.25
CA GLN A 214 30.99 -1.96 -11.17
C GLN A 214 30.86 -3.18 -12.09
N LYS A 215 30.28 -4.29 -11.61
CA LYS A 215 29.99 -5.47 -12.44
C LYS A 215 28.93 -5.23 -13.52
N LYS A 216 28.04 -4.24 -13.34
CA LYS A 216 27.04 -3.85 -14.33
C LYS A 216 27.55 -2.80 -15.33
N ALA A 217 28.63 -2.10 -14.99
CA ALA A 217 29.21 -1.02 -15.79
C ALA A 217 30.36 -1.46 -16.71
N LYS A 218 30.75 -2.74 -16.69
CA LYS A 218 31.73 -3.31 -17.62
C LYS A 218 30.97 -3.92 -18.81
N PRO A 219 31.15 -3.42 -20.04
CA PRO A 219 30.54 -3.99 -21.25
C PRO A 219 31.06 -5.41 -21.53
#